data_AF-C9LLN9-F1
#
_entry.id   AF-C9LLN9-F1
#
_cell.length_a   1.000
_cell.length_b   1.000
_cell.length_c   1.000
_cell.angle_alpha   90.00
_cell.angle_beta   90.00
_cell.angle_gamma   90.00
#
_symmetry.space_group_name_H-M   'P 1'
#
loop_
_entity.id
_entity.type
_entity.pdbx_description
1 polymer ?
#
loop_
_entity_poly.entity_id
_entity_poly.type
_entity_poly.pdbx_seq_one_letter_code
_entity_poly.pdbx_strand_id
1 'polypeptide(L)'
;MDWYRKHSLRIVIKGVHIMADRENEKKYSAETKGYTDKIYEVRFMPVLERSEYQAGPEREGLIKLQGIMEEKDFEKYINNGLIRITQDGDRLMMISKSEMYRSMLMGKFWSSICEAFGVDDFRVVSQTNGY
;
A
#
# COMPACT_ATOMS: atom_id res chain seq x y z
N MET A 1 -6.54 -49.40 -4.02
CA MET A 1 -7.26 -48.13 -4.28
C MET A 1 -7.79 -47.44 -3.01
N ASP A 2 -7.28 -47.76 -1.81
CA ASP A 2 -7.83 -47.23 -0.53
C ASP A 2 -7.07 -46.05 0.09
N TRP A 3 -5.93 -45.66 -0.46
CA TRP A 3 -5.11 -44.61 0.15
C TRP A 3 -5.70 -43.19 -0.01
N TYR A 4 -6.41 -42.95 -1.11
CA TYR A 4 -7.04 -41.65 -1.41
C TYR A 4 -8.27 -41.35 -0.53
N ARG A 5 -9.11 -42.35 -0.22
CA ARG A 5 -10.29 -42.15 0.65
C ARG A 5 -9.89 -41.80 2.08
N LYS A 6 -8.84 -42.43 2.61
CA LYS A 6 -8.38 -42.22 3.99
C LYS A 6 -7.71 -40.85 4.18
N HIS A 7 -6.99 -40.34 3.18
CA HIS A 7 -6.42 -38.99 3.21
C HIS A 7 -7.48 -37.90 2.99
N SER A 8 -8.43 -38.11 2.07
CA SER A 8 -9.50 -37.15 1.80
C SER A 8 -10.43 -36.99 3.02
N LEU A 9 -10.84 -38.08 3.67
CA LEU A 9 -11.60 -38.02 4.92
C LEU A 9 -10.84 -37.31 6.06
N ARG A 10 -9.52 -37.50 6.16
CA ARG A 10 -8.70 -36.87 7.20
C ARG A 10 -8.54 -35.36 6.98
N ILE A 11 -8.51 -34.90 5.72
CA ILE A 11 -8.47 -33.47 5.37
C ILE A 11 -9.83 -32.83 5.67
N VAL A 12 -10.94 -33.49 5.34
CA VAL A 12 -12.29 -32.99 5.62
C VAL A 12 -12.56 -32.90 7.13
N ILE A 13 -12.20 -33.91 7.92
CA ILE A 13 -12.38 -33.88 9.39
C ILE A 13 -11.52 -32.78 10.05
N LYS A 14 -10.28 -32.56 9.59
CA LYS A 14 -9.47 -31.42 10.04
C LYS A 14 -10.09 -30.08 9.64
N GLY A 15 -10.62 -29.96 8.42
CA GLY A 15 -11.31 -28.77 7.94
C GLY A 15 -12.57 -28.44 8.73
N VAL A 16 -13.35 -29.46 9.12
CA VAL A 16 -14.56 -29.31 9.95
C VAL A 16 -14.22 -28.89 11.38
N HIS A 17 -13.11 -29.39 11.97
CA HIS A 17 -12.64 -28.90 13.26
C HIS A 17 -12.13 -27.44 13.20
N ILE A 18 -11.41 -27.06 12.13
CA ILE A 18 -10.94 -25.67 11.95
C ILE A 18 -12.12 -24.70 11.77
N MET A 19 -13.24 -25.15 11.20
CA MET A 19 -14.46 -24.33 11.07
C MET A 19 -15.22 -24.20 12.40
N ALA A 20 -15.25 -25.23 13.24
CA ALA A 20 -15.94 -25.20 14.54
C ALA A 20 -15.25 -24.30 15.58
N ASP A 21 -13.92 -24.16 15.53
CA ASP A 21 -13.18 -23.30 16.46
C ASP A 21 -13.30 -21.79 16.15
N ARG A 22 -13.76 -21.40 14.96
CA ARG A 22 -13.96 -19.98 14.59
C ARG A 22 -15.24 -19.36 15.13
N GLU A 23 -16.22 -20.16 15.59
CA GLU A 23 -17.46 -19.61 16.16
C GLU A 23 -17.28 -19.05 17.57
N ASN A 24 -16.15 -19.33 18.24
CA ASN A 24 -15.84 -18.86 19.59
C ASN A 24 -14.60 -17.95 19.67
N GLU A 25 -14.21 -17.31 18.57
CA GLU A 25 -13.29 -16.17 18.68
C GLU A 25 -14.03 -15.03 19.35
N LYS A 26 -13.75 -14.82 20.65
CA LYS A 26 -14.20 -13.65 21.40
C LYS A 26 -13.84 -12.41 20.59
N LYS A 27 -14.84 -11.75 20.02
CA LYS A 27 -14.69 -10.43 19.43
C LYS A 27 -14.24 -9.48 20.54
N TYR A 28 -12.96 -9.13 20.54
CA TYR A 28 -12.44 -8.08 21.41
C TYR A 28 -13.02 -6.75 20.89
N SER A 29 -14.20 -6.39 21.38
CA SER A 29 -14.79 -5.08 21.06
C SER A 29 -13.89 -3.98 21.61
N ALA A 30 -13.61 -2.97 20.78
CA ALA A 30 -12.81 -1.82 21.19
C ALA A 30 -13.63 -0.80 22.00
N GLU A 31 -14.92 -1.07 22.22
CA GLU A 31 -15.85 -0.24 22.99
C GLU A 31 -15.39 -0.02 24.43
N THR A 32 -14.75 -1.01 25.06
CA THR A 32 -14.21 -0.86 26.42
C THR A 32 -13.08 0.17 26.52
N LYS A 33 -12.50 0.57 25.38
CA LYS A 33 -11.46 1.61 25.26
C LYS A 33 -12.00 2.92 24.66
N GLY A 34 -13.32 3.05 24.46
CA GLY A 34 -13.97 4.27 23.95
C GLY A 34 -13.90 4.46 22.43
N TYR A 35 -13.50 3.44 21.66
CA TYR A 35 -13.48 3.49 20.20
C TYR A 35 -14.79 2.97 19.61
N THR A 36 -15.23 3.55 18.49
CA THR A 36 -16.42 3.10 17.78
C THR A 36 -16.14 1.77 17.08
N ASP A 37 -16.98 0.75 17.27
CA ASP A 37 -16.87 -0.59 16.63
C ASP A 37 -17.13 -0.59 15.10
N LYS A 38 -17.22 0.59 14.49
CA LYS A 38 -17.33 0.75 13.03
C LYS A 38 -15.95 0.53 12.41
N ILE A 39 -15.71 -0.69 11.94
CA ILE A 39 -14.59 -1.01 11.07
C ILE A 39 -14.82 -0.26 9.75
N TYR A 40 -14.13 0.87 9.56
CA TYR A 40 -14.09 1.54 8.26
C TYR A 40 -13.06 0.83 7.39
N GLU A 41 -13.53 0.19 6.33
CA GLU A 41 -12.65 -0.36 5.30
C GLU A 41 -12.04 0.82 4.53
N VAL A 42 -10.81 1.21 4.87
CA VAL A 42 -10.06 2.20 4.10
C VAL A 42 -9.65 1.54 2.78
N ARG A 43 -10.48 1.70 1.75
CA ARG A 43 -10.15 1.18 0.41
C ARG A 43 -8.90 1.89 -0.09
N PHE A 44 -7.94 1.08 -0.50
CA PHE A 44 -6.71 1.60 -1.07
C PHE A 44 -6.98 2.12 -2.48
N MET A 45 -6.98 3.45 -2.65
CA MET A 45 -7.05 4.07 -3.98
C MET A 45 -5.64 4.27 -4.54
N PRO A 46 -5.30 3.68 -5.70
CA PRO A 46 -4.08 3.98 -6.44
C PRO A 46 -3.89 5.48 -6.60
N VAL A 47 -2.64 5.95 -6.59
CA VAL A 47 -2.35 7.40 -6.61
C VAL A 47 -2.96 8.03 -7.87
N LEU A 48 -2.85 7.39 -9.02
CA LEU A 48 -3.43 7.88 -10.28
C LEU A 48 -4.97 7.92 -10.31
N GLU A 49 -5.66 7.29 -9.37
CA GLU A 49 -7.13 7.30 -9.29
C GLU A 49 -7.67 8.33 -8.30
N ARG A 50 -6.79 8.98 -7.53
CA ARG A 50 -7.22 9.98 -6.54
C ARG A 50 -7.56 11.29 -7.21
N SER A 51 -8.60 11.96 -6.73
CA SER A 51 -9.13 13.19 -7.35
C SER A 51 -8.09 14.32 -7.41
N GLU A 52 -7.16 14.35 -6.46
CA GLU A 52 -6.11 15.38 -6.38
C GLU A 52 -5.09 15.28 -7.53
N TYR A 53 -4.96 14.11 -8.16
CA TYR A 53 -3.98 13.85 -9.22
C TYR A 53 -4.64 13.59 -10.58
N GLN A 54 -5.86 14.10 -10.79
CA GLN A 54 -6.52 14.01 -12.10
C GLN A 54 -6.10 15.14 -13.05
N ALA A 55 -5.48 16.20 -12.52
CA ALA A 55 -4.99 17.34 -13.29
C ALA A 55 -3.72 17.91 -12.65
N GLY A 56 -3.00 18.77 -13.37
CA GLY A 56 -1.81 19.46 -12.87
C GLY A 56 -0.49 18.74 -13.14
N PRO A 57 0.63 19.34 -12.71
CA PRO A 57 1.97 18.83 -12.99
C PRO A 57 2.22 17.47 -12.32
N GLU A 58 1.60 17.20 -11.17
CA GLU A 58 1.73 15.90 -10.51
C GLU A 58 1.19 14.76 -11.36
N ARG A 59 0.08 14.98 -12.07
CA ARG A 59 -0.51 13.97 -12.96
C ARG A 59 0.44 13.65 -14.11
N GLU A 60 0.97 14.69 -14.77
CA GLU A 60 1.90 14.52 -15.87
C GLU A 60 3.17 13.78 -15.43
N GLY A 61 3.73 14.16 -14.27
CA GLY A 61 4.88 13.49 -13.68
C GLY A 61 4.59 12.03 -13.33
N LEU A 62 3.43 11.73 -12.74
CA LEU A 62 3.04 10.35 -12.41
C LEU A 62 2.85 9.47 -13.64
N ILE A 63 2.26 9.98 -14.73
CA ILE A 63 2.12 9.24 -15.98
C ILE A 63 3.50 8.95 -16.59
N LYS A 64 4.40 9.94 -16.62
CA LYS A 64 5.77 9.75 -17.10
C LYS A 64 6.52 8.72 -16.27
N LEU A 65 6.41 8.82 -14.94
CA LEU A 65 7.05 7.89 -14.02
C LEU A 65 6.53 6.45 -14.21
N GLN A 66 5.24 6.28 -14.48
CA GLN A 66 4.66 4.97 -14.80
C GLN A 66 5.26 4.37 -16.08
N GLY A 67 5.62 5.19 -17.06
CA GLY A 67 6.29 4.73 -18.29
C GLY A 67 7.77 4.39 -18.12
N ILE A 68 8.44 4.98 -17.12
CA ILE A 68 9.88 4.76 -16.85
C ILE A 68 10.10 3.57 -15.91
N MET A 69 9.25 3.42 -14.89
CA MET A 69 9.35 2.36 -13.90
C MET A 69 8.77 1.04 -14.40
N GLU A 70 9.29 -0.08 -13.90
CA GLU A 70 8.61 -1.36 -14.03
C GLU A 70 7.25 -1.31 -13.33
N GLU A 71 6.23 -1.93 -13.92
CA GLU A 71 4.86 -1.94 -13.41
C GLU A 71 4.77 -2.39 -11.94
N LYS A 72 5.52 -3.45 -11.57
CA LYS A 72 5.57 -3.97 -10.20
C LYS A 72 6.16 -2.97 -9.21
N ASP A 73 7.17 -2.22 -9.63
CA ASP A 73 7.81 -1.22 -8.79
C ASP A 73 6.90 0.02 -8.65
N PHE A 74 6.27 0.45 -9.73
CA PHE A 74 5.29 1.55 -9.67
C PHE A 74 4.13 1.20 -8.74
N GLU A 75 3.57 0.00 -8.89
CA GLU A 75 2.48 -0.46 -8.03
C GLU A 75 2.89 -0.52 -6.56
N LYS A 76 4.07 -1.04 -6.26
CA LYS A 76 4.55 -1.18 -4.87
C LYS A 76 4.93 0.14 -4.22
N TYR A 77 5.71 0.98 -4.90
CA TYR A 77 6.36 2.14 -4.29
C TYR A 77 5.56 3.43 -4.50
N ILE A 78 4.87 3.57 -5.62
CA ILE A 78 4.07 4.76 -5.94
C ILE A 78 2.64 4.53 -5.48
N ASN A 79 1.94 3.58 -6.10
CA ASN A 79 0.54 3.34 -5.75
C ASN A 79 0.43 2.96 -4.28
N ASN A 80 1.06 1.87 -3.83
CA ASN A 80 0.93 1.37 -2.46
C ASN A 80 1.81 2.09 -1.44
N GLY A 81 2.94 2.67 -1.87
CA GLY A 81 3.95 3.24 -0.99
C GLY A 81 3.76 4.72 -0.66
N LEU A 82 3.12 5.50 -1.54
CA LEU A 82 2.91 6.94 -1.34
C LEU A 82 1.53 7.26 -0.76
N ILE A 83 1.56 8.18 0.20
CA ILE A 83 0.39 8.82 0.80
C ILE A 83 0.07 10.09 0.04
N ARG A 84 1.08 10.91 -0.25
CA ARG A 84 0.91 12.18 -0.93
C ARG A 84 2.11 12.50 -1.80
N ILE A 85 1.86 13.21 -2.89
CA ILE A 85 2.86 13.87 -3.72
C ILE A 85 2.37 15.29 -3.99
N THR A 86 3.28 16.26 -3.97
CA THR A 86 2.96 17.65 -4.24
C THR A 86 4.12 18.25 -5.01
N GLN A 87 3.82 18.94 -6.12
CA GLN A 87 4.81 19.66 -6.89
C GLN A 87 4.50 21.16 -6.88
N ASP A 88 5.50 21.97 -6.59
CA ASP A 88 5.42 23.43 -6.63
C ASP A 88 6.62 23.96 -7.41
N GLY A 89 6.41 24.25 -8.70
CA GLY A 89 7.47 24.63 -9.62
C GLY A 89 8.56 23.57 -9.74
N ASP A 90 9.78 23.94 -9.33
CA ASP A 90 10.98 23.09 -9.32
C ASP A 90 11.09 22.19 -8.08
N ARG A 91 10.15 22.29 -7.14
CA ARG A 91 10.18 21.55 -5.88
C ARG A 91 9.20 20.39 -5.89
N LEU A 92 9.70 19.21 -5.55
CA LEU A 92 8.90 18.01 -5.39
C LEU A 92 8.97 17.49 -3.95
N MET A 93 7.81 17.27 -3.35
CA MET A 93 7.68 16.65 -2.03
C MET A 93 6.79 15.42 -2.09
N MET A 94 7.25 14.34 -1.45
CA MET A 94 6.50 13.11 -1.32
C MET A 94 6.39 12.69 0.14
N ILE A 95 5.25 12.10 0.49
CA ILE A 95 5.01 11.48 1.79
C ILE A 95 4.84 9.98 1.56
N SER A 96 5.77 9.19 2.07
CA SER A 96 5.71 7.72 2.02
C SER A 96 5.07 7.14 3.28
N LYS A 97 4.48 5.95 3.16
CA LYS A 97 3.92 5.20 4.30
C LYS A 97 4.96 4.68 5.28
N SER A 98 6.19 4.49 4.84
CA SER A 98 7.25 3.89 5.67
C SER A 98 8.63 4.36 5.25
N GLU A 99 9.58 4.23 6.18
CA GLU A 99 10.98 4.54 5.92
C GLU A 99 11.59 3.65 4.84
N MET A 100 11.18 2.37 4.77
CA MET A 100 11.62 1.47 3.70
C MET A 100 11.27 2.02 2.32
N TYR A 101 10.03 2.50 2.13
CA TYR A 101 9.63 3.10 0.86
C TYR A 101 10.38 4.39 0.57
N ARG A 102 10.61 5.22 1.60
CA ARG A 102 11.42 6.43 1.48
C ARG A 102 12.83 6.13 0.98
N SER A 103 13.51 5.14 1.58
CA SER A 103 14.86 4.75 1.17
C SER A 103 14.91 4.27 -0.28
N MET A 104 13.89 3.54 -0.74
CA MET A 104 13.83 3.06 -2.12
C MET A 104 13.59 4.20 -3.12
N LEU A 105 12.68 5.13 -2.79
CA LEU A 105 12.40 6.30 -3.61
C LEU A 105 13.63 7.22 -3.71
N MET A 106 14.32 7.44 -2.58
CA MET A 106 15.53 8.29 -2.55
C MET A 106 16.79 7.60 -3.09
N GLY A 107 16.77 6.27 -3.26
CA GLY A 107 17.91 5.49 -3.74
C GLY A 107 17.71 5.07 -5.19
N LYS A 108 17.12 3.89 -5.39
CA LYS A 108 16.98 3.24 -6.71
C LYS A 108 16.23 4.14 -7.71
N PHE A 109 15.18 4.81 -7.26
CA PHE A 109 14.26 5.53 -8.16
C PHE A 109 14.55 7.03 -8.27
N TRP A 110 15.63 7.52 -7.67
CA TRP A 110 15.96 8.95 -7.67
C TRP A 110 15.95 9.55 -9.07
N SER A 111 16.76 9.00 -9.97
CA SER A 111 16.92 9.52 -11.32
C SER A 111 15.61 9.48 -12.11
N SER A 112 14.86 8.38 -12.01
CA SER A 112 13.58 8.21 -12.69
C SER A 112 12.54 9.24 -12.22
N ILE A 113 12.53 9.56 -10.92
CA ILE A 113 11.64 10.55 -10.34
C ILE A 113 12.03 11.96 -10.80
N CYS A 114 13.31 12.33 -10.70
CA CYS A 114 13.81 13.63 -11.19
C CYS A 114 13.46 13.84 -12.67
N GLU A 115 13.70 12.83 -13.51
CA GLU A 115 13.38 12.86 -14.93
C GLU A 115 11.88 13.00 -15.19
N ALA A 116 11.04 12.21 -14.50
CA ALA A 116 9.60 12.23 -14.71
C ALA A 116 8.95 13.56 -14.32
N PHE A 117 9.38 14.16 -13.21
CA PHE A 117 8.81 15.39 -12.68
C PHE A 117 9.54 16.66 -13.15
N GLY A 118 10.66 16.51 -13.86
CA GLY A 118 11.45 17.63 -14.36
C GLY A 118 12.07 18.48 -13.24
N VAL A 119 12.52 17.82 -12.16
CA VAL A 119 13.11 18.47 -10.99
C VAL A 119 14.54 18.00 -10.77
N ASP A 120 15.40 18.88 -10.27
CA ASP A 120 16.80 18.53 -9.96
C ASP A 120 16.93 17.75 -8.65
N ASP A 121 16.02 17.99 -7.71
CA ASP A 121 16.02 17.42 -6.37
C ASP A 121 14.59 17.24 -5.84
N PHE A 122 14.39 16.29 -4.93
CA PHE A 122 13.11 16.09 -4.26
C PHE A 122 13.26 15.61 -2.83
N ARG A 123 12.25 15.88 -2.01
CA ARG A 123 12.20 15.43 -0.62
C ARG A 123 11.14 14.37 -0.41
N VAL A 124 11.52 13.31 0.30
CA VAL A 124 10.60 12.28 0.76
C VAL A 124 10.60 12.28 2.29
N VAL A 125 9.40 12.29 2.88
CA VAL A 125 9.19 12.14 4.33
C VAL A 125 8.38 10.86 4.56
N SER A 126 8.77 10.04 5.53
CA SER A 126 8.00 8.86 5.90
C SER A 126 7.09 9.16 7.08
N GLN A 127 5.93 8.49 7.16
CA GLN A 127 5.20 8.42 8.41
C GLN A 127 5.99 7.56 9.41
N THR A 128 6.38 8.15 10.53
CA THR A 128 6.87 7.41 11.69
C THR A 128 5.67 7.00 12.53
N ASN A 129 5.45 5.70 12.71
CA ASN A 129 4.61 5.23 13.79
C ASN A 129 5.34 5.58 15.09
N GLY A 130 4.92 6.63 15.77
CA GLY A 130 5.40 6.95 17.12
C GLY A 130 5.17 5.73 18.01
N TYR A 131 6.24 5.26 18.65
CA TYR A 131 6.22 4.15 19.62
C TYR A 131 5.37 4.49 20.84
#